data_AF-A0A6G3XK25-F1
#
_entry.id   AF-A0A6G3XK25-F1
#
_cell.length_a   1.000
_cell.length_b   1.000
_cell.length_c   1.000
_cell.angle_alpha   90.00
_cell.angle_beta   90.00
_cell.angle_gamma   90.00
#
_symmetry.space_group_name_H-M   'P 1'
#
loop_
_entity.id
_entity.type
_entity.pdbx_description
1 polymer ?
#
loop_
_entity_poly.entity_id
_entity_poly.type
_entity_poly.pdbx_seq_one_letter_code
_entity_poly.pdbx_strand_id
1 'polypeptide(L)'
;ESYTNAYTKMGGHSDQALDLADDSFIAVFSCYRHPEAGRPRKLMVESKDSGEKAEIPLTHNGVVAFSVDANRRLRHRIVLENPAGAVDNVWLGVTFRTSKTLVRYRDGQAHLPQGARLMAADEEQRSEFYRLRRRENKETDFVYPLLTYTVSDSDLVPPVR
;
A
#
# COMPACT_ATOMS: atom_id res chain seq x y z
N GLU A 1 7.76 3.04 6.07
CA GLU A 1 8.35 4.14 5.30
C GLU A 1 8.73 5.29 6.23
N SER A 2 9.85 5.97 6.00
CA SER A 2 10.28 7.14 6.79
C SER A 2 10.45 8.34 5.87
N TYR A 3 9.79 9.44 6.16
CA TYR A 3 9.81 10.65 5.33
C TYR A 3 10.07 11.90 6.16
N THR A 4 10.82 12.84 5.57
CA THR A 4 10.94 14.22 6.07
C THR A 4 9.85 15.11 5.48
N ASN A 5 9.80 16.38 5.89
CA ASN A 5 8.84 17.35 5.34
C ASN A 5 9.09 17.70 3.87
N ALA A 6 10.22 17.26 3.28
CA ALA A 6 10.47 17.38 1.84
C ALA A 6 9.52 16.52 1.00
N TYR A 7 9.06 15.38 1.53
CA TYR A 7 8.11 14.50 0.84
C TYR A 7 6.67 14.79 1.28
N THR A 8 5.93 15.53 0.44
CA THR A 8 4.62 16.09 0.80
C THR A 8 3.45 15.46 0.06
N LYS A 9 3.71 14.74 -1.03
CA LYS A 9 2.70 14.25 -1.97
C LYS A 9 2.85 12.75 -2.21
N MET A 10 1.71 12.10 -2.33
CA MET A 10 1.58 10.70 -2.72
C MET A 10 0.42 10.58 -3.72
N GLY A 11 0.54 9.69 -4.72
CA GLY A 11 -0.56 9.40 -5.64
C GLY A 11 -1.70 8.67 -4.93
N GLY A 12 -2.95 9.01 -5.25
CA GLY A 12 -4.12 8.31 -4.74
C GLY A 12 -4.19 6.88 -5.27
N HIS A 13 -4.23 5.89 -4.39
CA HIS A 13 -4.25 4.47 -4.74
C HIS A 13 -5.07 3.65 -3.75
N SER A 14 -5.44 2.44 -4.15
CA SER A 14 -5.80 1.37 -3.21
C SER A 14 -4.56 0.49 -2.97
N ASP A 15 -4.46 -0.07 -1.77
CA ASP A 15 -3.47 -1.11 -1.48
C ASP A 15 -3.79 -2.35 -2.34
N GLN A 16 -2.76 -3.00 -2.87
CA GLN A 16 -2.92 -4.03 -3.89
C GLN A 16 -3.68 -5.26 -3.36
N ALA A 17 -4.90 -5.47 -3.82
CA ALA A 17 -5.78 -6.56 -3.44
C ALA A 17 -5.31 -7.94 -3.95
N LEU A 18 -4.29 -7.96 -4.83
CA LEU A 18 -3.64 -9.18 -5.31
C LEU A 18 -3.20 -10.07 -4.15
N ASP A 19 -2.61 -9.47 -3.12
CA ASP A 19 -2.06 -10.20 -1.97
C ASP A 19 -2.84 -10.02 -0.66
N LEU A 20 -3.84 -9.14 -0.61
CA LEU A 20 -4.61 -8.93 0.61
C LEU A 20 -5.56 -10.10 0.88
N ALA A 21 -5.51 -10.62 2.11
CA ALA A 21 -6.47 -11.60 2.60
C ALA A 21 -7.88 -11.00 2.66
N ASP A 22 -8.87 -11.76 2.19
CA ASP A 22 -10.26 -11.37 2.27
C ASP A 22 -10.71 -11.24 3.74
N ASP A 23 -11.71 -10.40 3.99
CA ASP A 23 -12.24 -10.07 5.33
C ASP A 23 -11.20 -9.58 6.36
N SER A 24 -10.03 -9.16 5.89
CA SER A 24 -8.97 -8.60 6.74
C SER A 24 -8.98 -7.06 6.77
N PHE A 25 -8.01 -6.49 7.48
CA PHE A 25 -7.82 -5.06 7.64
C PHE A 25 -6.43 -4.63 7.18
N ILE A 26 -6.35 -3.39 6.73
CA ILE A 26 -5.11 -2.65 6.55
C ILE A 26 -5.03 -1.65 7.70
N ALA A 27 -3.87 -1.57 8.36
CA ALA A 27 -3.65 -0.63 9.45
C ALA A 27 -2.41 0.23 9.18
N VAL A 28 -2.57 1.54 9.25
CA VAL A 28 -1.48 2.51 9.13
C VAL A 28 -1.17 3.06 10.52
N PHE A 29 -0.02 2.68 11.06
CA PHE A 29 0.56 3.28 12.25
C PHE A 29 1.40 4.50 11.88
N SER A 30 1.34 5.53 12.72
CA SER A 30 2.00 6.82 12.51
C SER A 30 2.80 7.24 13.74
N CYS A 31 4.06 7.64 13.55
CA CYS A 31 4.93 8.17 14.59
C CYS A 31 5.76 9.35 14.05
N TYR A 32 6.13 10.27 14.94
CA TYR A 32 6.91 11.47 14.63
C TYR A 32 8.09 11.54 15.58
N ARG A 33 9.24 12.01 15.08
CA ARG A 33 10.41 12.26 15.92
C ARG A 33 10.16 13.35 16.96
N HIS A 34 9.47 14.42 16.55
CA HIS A 34 9.08 15.55 17.41
C HIS A 34 7.55 15.71 17.38
N PRO A 35 6.80 15.03 18.26
CA PRO A 35 5.33 15.01 18.23
C PRO A 35 4.66 16.38 18.32
N GLU A 36 5.30 17.32 19.00
CA GLU A 36 4.90 18.71 19.20
C GLU A 36 5.21 19.63 18.01
N ALA A 37 6.07 19.19 17.09
CA ALA A 37 6.54 19.99 15.97
C ALA A 37 5.57 19.89 14.77
N GLY A 38 4.60 20.81 14.74
CA GLY A 38 3.77 21.07 13.57
C GLY A 38 2.49 20.22 13.50
N ARG A 39 1.86 20.23 12.33
CA ARG A 39 0.61 19.51 12.08
C ARG A 39 0.90 18.09 11.59
N PRO A 40 0.10 17.08 11.99
CA PRO A 40 0.25 15.74 11.46
C PRO A 40 -0.03 15.70 9.97
N ARG A 41 0.61 14.75 9.28
CA ARG A 41 0.20 14.29 7.95
C ARG A 41 -1.26 13.85 7.97
N LYS A 42 -1.90 13.93 6.82
CA LYS A 42 -3.29 13.51 6.63
C LYS A 42 -3.33 12.29 5.72
N LEU A 43 -4.13 11.30 6.10
CA LEU A 43 -4.63 10.29 5.18
C LEU A 43 -5.86 10.87 4.49
N MET A 44 -5.71 11.20 3.22
CA MET A 44 -6.81 11.64 2.37
C MET A 44 -7.45 10.39 1.78
N VAL A 45 -8.75 10.20 1.99
CA VAL A 45 -9.52 9.12 1.37
C VAL A 45 -10.53 9.70 0.39
N GLU A 46 -10.74 9.02 -0.73
CA GLU A 46 -11.67 9.41 -1.80
C GLU A 46 -12.46 8.18 -2.24
N SER A 47 -13.79 8.28 -2.23
CA SER A 47 -14.68 7.23 -2.76
C SER A 47 -14.53 7.13 -4.28
N LYS A 48 -14.33 5.91 -4.78
CA LYS A 48 -14.29 5.65 -6.24
C LYS A 48 -15.66 5.85 -6.89
N ASP A 49 -16.75 5.60 -6.15
CA ASP A 49 -18.12 5.69 -6.66
C ASP A 49 -18.64 7.13 -6.66
N SER A 50 -18.54 7.81 -5.51
CA SER A 50 -19.13 9.15 -5.32
C SER A 50 -18.14 10.29 -5.50
N GLY A 51 -16.83 10.03 -5.45
CA GLY A 51 -15.79 11.07 -5.38
C GLY A 51 -15.76 11.83 -4.05
N GLU A 52 -16.57 11.43 -3.07
CA GLU A 52 -16.59 12.02 -1.73
C GLU A 52 -15.23 11.84 -1.05
N LYS A 53 -14.80 12.88 -0.33
CA LYS A 53 -13.47 12.93 0.30
C LYS A 53 -13.60 13.10 1.80
N ALA A 54 -12.72 12.42 2.52
CA ALA A 54 -12.50 12.66 3.93
C ALA A 54 -11.01 12.76 4.25
N GLU A 55 -10.70 13.44 5.34
CA GLU A 55 -9.34 13.66 5.81
C GLU A 55 -9.22 13.09 7.22
N ILE A 56 -8.23 12.23 7.42
CA ILE A 56 -7.97 11.62 8.73
C ILE A 56 -6.57 12.03 9.17
N PRO A 57 -6.40 12.77 10.28
CA PRO A 57 -5.09 13.13 10.78
C PRO A 57 -4.34 11.89 11.27
N LEU A 58 -3.12 11.68 10.77
CA LEU A 58 -2.21 10.63 11.22
C LEU A 58 -1.43 11.15 12.42
N THR A 59 -2.04 11.12 13.60
CA THR A 59 -1.45 11.63 14.84
C THR A 59 -0.24 10.80 15.29
N HIS A 60 0.56 11.35 16.20
CA HIS A 60 1.65 10.60 16.84
C HIS A 60 1.11 9.40 17.62
N ASN A 61 1.72 8.24 17.42
CA ASN A 61 1.29 6.93 17.94
C ASN A 61 -0.17 6.57 17.58
N GLY A 62 -0.70 7.17 16.51
CA GLY A 62 -2.04 6.89 16.02
C GLY A 62 -2.06 5.69 15.09
N VAL A 63 -3.20 5.00 15.07
CA VAL A 63 -3.50 3.93 14.11
C VAL A 63 -4.79 4.27 13.39
N VAL A 64 -4.76 4.23 12.06
CA VAL A 64 -5.96 4.25 11.23
C VAL A 64 -6.10 2.88 10.58
N ALA A 65 -7.23 2.21 10.81
CA ALA A 65 -7.52 0.90 10.24
C ALA A 65 -8.75 0.98 9.34
N PHE A 66 -8.71 0.27 8.21
CA PHE A 66 -9.82 0.15 7.28
C PHE A 66 -9.85 -1.27 6.71
N SER A 67 -11.06 -1.77 6.44
CA SER A 67 -11.23 -3.12 5.91
C SER A 67 -10.72 -3.22 4.47
N VAL A 68 -10.40 -4.42 4.02
CA VAL A 68 -10.13 -4.69 2.59
C VAL A 68 -11.31 -4.29 1.71
N ASP A 69 -12.54 -4.43 2.21
CA ASP A 69 -13.75 -3.94 1.54
C ASP A 69 -13.78 -2.42 1.37
N ALA A 70 -13.36 -1.66 2.39
CA ALA A 70 -13.19 -0.22 2.25
C ALA A 70 -12.07 0.12 1.25
N ASN A 71 -10.94 -0.59 1.29
CA ASN A 71 -9.84 -0.41 0.33
C ASN A 71 -10.27 -0.63 -1.14
N ARG A 72 -11.17 -1.58 -1.40
CA ARG A 72 -11.75 -1.79 -2.74
C ARG A 72 -12.54 -0.58 -3.23
N ARG A 73 -13.24 0.11 -2.32
CA ARG A 73 -14.13 1.24 -2.65
C ARG A 73 -13.45 2.60 -2.60
N LEU A 74 -12.30 2.70 -1.92
CA LEU A 74 -11.63 3.95 -1.64
C LEU A 74 -10.26 4.00 -2.32
N ARG A 75 -9.84 5.22 -2.70
CA ARG A 75 -8.45 5.55 -2.95
C ARG A 75 -7.95 6.37 -1.78
N HIS A 76 -6.72 6.11 -1.35
CA HIS A 76 -6.07 6.88 -0.30
C HIS A 76 -4.72 7.42 -0.74
N ARG A 77 -4.30 8.52 -0.09
CA ARG A 77 -2.95 9.08 -0.19
C ARG A 77 -2.59 9.77 1.11
N ILE A 78 -1.31 9.72 1.47
CA ILE A 78 -0.78 10.45 2.61
C ILE A 78 -0.17 11.75 2.12
N VAL A 79 -0.59 12.88 2.70
CA VAL A 79 -0.09 14.20 2.34
C VAL A 79 0.40 14.96 3.57
N LEU A 80 1.37 15.84 3.36
CA LEU A 80 1.73 16.88 4.31
C LEU A 80 1.33 18.23 3.70
N GLU A 81 0.32 18.87 4.27
CA GLU A 81 -0.17 20.15 3.78
C GLU A 81 0.65 21.31 4.35
N ASN A 82 0.98 22.28 3.49
CA ASN A 82 1.60 23.55 3.85
C ASN A 82 2.81 23.42 4.80
N PRO A 83 3.89 22.68 4.43
CA PRO A 83 5.07 22.57 5.28
C PRO A 83 5.89 23.88 5.38
N ALA A 84 5.50 24.93 4.65
CA ALA A 84 6.25 26.17 4.57
C ALA A 84 6.41 26.82 5.97
N GLY A 85 7.65 27.04 6.38
CA GLY A 85 7.97 27.64 7.68
C GLY A 85 7.94 26.68 8.87
N ALA A 86 7.58 25.40 8.69
CA ALA A 86 7.67 24.39 9.74
C ALA A 86 9.11 23.86 9.86
N VAL A 87 9.56 23.63 11.09
CA VAL A 87 10.81 22.89 11.36
C VAL A 87 10.68 21.49 10.76
N ASP A 88 11.73 21.01 10.09
CA ASP A 88 11.72 19.67 9.51
C ASP A 88 11.52 18.61 10.61
N ASN A 89 10.67 17.63 10.34
CA ASN A 89 10.30 16.59 11.30
C ASN A 89 10.15 15.27 10.58
N VAL A 90 10.82 14.24 11.11
CA VAL A 90 10.77 12.90 10.53
C VAL A 90 9.47 12.22 10.96
N TRP A 91 8.71 11.75 9.99
CA TRP A 91 7.53 10.90 10.17
C TRP A 91 7.84 9.47 9.75
N LEU A 92 7.45 8.51 10.60
CA LEU A 92 7.47 7.07 10.34
C LEU A 92 6.03 6.58 10.16
N GLY A 93 5.75 6.04 8.97
CA GLY A 93 4.52 5.30 8.68
C GLY A 93 4.80 3.80 8.58
N VAL A 94 4.02 2.98 9.27
CA VAL A 94 4.08 1.51 9.13
C VAL A 94 2.72 1.01 8.70
N THR A 95 2.66 0.35 7.54
CA THR A 95 1.43 -0.26 7.04
C THR A 95 1.45 -1.76 7.31
N PHE A 96 0.52 -2.22 8.12
CA PHE A 96 0.28 -3.63 8.40
C PHE A 96 -0.80 -4.16 7.46
N ARG A 97 -0.53 -5.35 6.92
CA ARG A 97 -1.41 -6.06 5.98
C ARG A 97 -1.38 -7.54 6.31
N THR A 98 -2.49 -8.22 6.09
CA THR A 98 -2.55 -9.68 6.13
C THR A 98 -2.46 -10.20 4.70
N SER A 99 -1.38 -10.93 4.41
CA SER A 99 -1.19 -11.56 3.10
C SER A 99 -2.00 -12.86 2.98
N LYS A 100 -2.62 -13.09 1.81
CA LYS A 100 -3.17 -14.42 1.44
C LYS A 100 -2.19 -15.26 0.62
N THR A 101 -1.12 -14.68 0.09
CA THR A 101 -0.15 -15.39 -0.74
C THR A 101 1.07 -15.78 0.08
N LEU A 102 1.04 -17.01 0.62
CA LEU A 102 2.23 -17.58 1.23
C LEU A 102 3.13 -18.18 0.15
N VAL A 103 4.15 -17.43 -0.27
CA VAL A 103 5.20 -17.91 -1.17
C VAL A 103 6.04 -18.97 -0.46
N ARG A 104 6.21 -20.13 -1.10
CA ARG A 104 7.02 -21.25 -0.59
C ARG A 104 8.26 -21.42 -1.45
N TYR A 105 9.40 -21.63 -0.81
CA TYR A 105 10.65 -21.89 -1.53
C TYR A 105 10.92 -23.39 -1.63
N ARG A 106 11.18 -23.87 -2.85
CA ARG A 106 11.62 -25.25 -3.14
C ARG A 106 12.84 -25.17 -4.06
N ASP A 107 13.95 -25.77 -3.65
CA ASP A 107 15.21 -25.76 -4.42
C ASP A 107 15.66 -24.35 -4.85
N GLY A 108 15.48 -23.37 -3.95
CA GLY A 108 15.81 -21.96 -4.19
C GLY A 108 14.83 -21.20 -5.08
N GLN A 109 13.70 -21.81 -5.48
CA GLN A 109 12.69 -21.20 -6.35
C GLN A 109 11.42 -20.85 -5.59
N ALA A 110 10.90 -19.63 -5.81
CA ALA A 110 9.66 -19.14 -5.23
C ALA A 110 8.45 -19.75 -5.94
N HIS A 111 7.57 -20.41 -5.18
CA HIS A 111 6.33 -21.02 -5.67
C HIS A 111 5.11 -20.42 -4.96
N LEU A 112 4.06 -20.18 -5.73
CA LEU A 112 2.76 -19.75 -5.24
C LEU A 112 2.06 -20.91 -4.48
N PRO A 113 1.03 -20.62 -3.66
CA PRO A 113 0.33 -21.65 -2.87
C PRO A 113 -0.19 -22.86 -3.68
N GLN A 114 -0.63 -22.61 -4.92
CA GLN A 114 -1.12 -23.60 -5.88
C GLN A 114 0.01 -24.39 -6.59
N GLY A 115 1.27 -24.10 -6.28
CA GLY A 115 2.45 -24.83 -6.78
C GLY A 115 3.10 -24.26 -8.04
N ALA A 116 2.45 -23.32 -8.73
CA ALA A 116 3.06 -22.62 -9.87
C ALA A 116 4.29 -21.83 -9.43
N ARG A 117 5.35 -21.85 -10.25
CA ARG A 117 6.56 -21.05 -10.00
C ARG A 117 6.26 -19.57 -10.22
N LEU A 118 6.64 -18.75 -9.25
CA LEU A 118 6.64 -17.29 -9.36
C LEU A 118 7.93 -16.84 -10.05
N MET A 119 7.80 -16.01 -11.08
CA MET A 119 8.93 -15.52 -11.87
C MET A 119 8.99 -13.99 -11.88
N ALA A 120 10.16 -13.43 -12.20
CA ALA A 120 10.25 -12.00 -12.49
C ALA A 120 9.46 -11.69 -13.77
N ALA A 121 8.71 -10.60 -13.74
CA ALA A 121 7.93 -10.15 -14.88
C ALA A 121 8.85 -9.63 -16.00
N ASP A 122 8.58 -10.06 -17.24
CA ASP A 122 9.15 -9.43 -18.43
C ASP A 122 8.53 -8.04 -18.70
N GLU A 123 8.98 -7.36 -19.76
CA GLU A 123 8.49 -6.01 -20.08
C GLU A 123 6.99 -5.97 -20.42
N GLU A 124 6.48 -6.99 -21.11
CA GLU A 124 5.06 -7.09 -21.48
C GLU A 124 4.21 -7.32 -20.22
N GLN A 125 4.60 -8.27 -19.39
CA GLN A 125 3.96 -8.60 -18.11
C GLN A 125 3.99 -7.41 -17.15
N ARG A 126 5.09 -6.64 -17.11
CA ARG A 126 5.16 -5.40 -16.33
C ARG A 126 4.15 -4.37 -16.83
N SER A 127 4.05 -4.18 -18.14
CA SER A 127 3.08 -3.26 -18.75
C SER A 127 1.63 -3.67 -18.44
N GLU A 128 1.32 -4.96 -18.57
CA GLU A 128 0.04 -5.55 -18.18
C GLU A 128 -0.27 -5.31 -16.70
N PHE A 129 0.68 -5.60 -15.81
CA PHE A 129 0.52 -5.39 -14.37
C PHE A 129 0.16 -3.95 -14.03
N TYR A 130 0.81 -2.96 -14.68
CA TYR A 130 0.45 -1.56 -14.47
C TYR A 130 -0.92 -1.20 -15.04
N ARG A 131 -1.42 -1.87 -16.08
CA ARG A 131 -2.82 -1.74 -16.51
C ARG A 131 -3.76 -2.30 -15.46
N LEU A 132 -3.46 -3.46 -14.88
CA LEU A 132 -4.27 -4.06 -13.80
C LEU A 132 -4.32 -3.14 -12.57
N ARG A 133 -3.19 -2.58 -12.14
CA ARG A 133 -3.16 -1.57 -11.06
C ARG A 133 -3.99 -0.32 -11.38
N ARG A 134 -4.04 0.12 -12.63
CA ARG A 134 -4.89 1.24 -13.03
C ARG A 134 -6.37 0.90 -12.96
N ARG A 135 -6.75 -0.33 -13.31
CA ARG A 135 -8.12 -0.84 -13.17
C ARG A 135 -8.52 -0.94 -11.71
N GLU A 136 -7.70 -1.57 -10.88
CA GLU A 136 -7.90 -1.63 -9.41
C GLU A 136 -8.17 -0.25 -8.81
N ASN A 137 -7.40 0.76 -9.20
CA ASN A 137 -7.57 2.11 -8.66
C ASN A 137 -8.87 2.80 -9.12
N LYS A 138 -9.56 2.30 -10.15
CA LYS A 138 -10.76 2.92 -10.74
C LYS A 138 -12.04 2.14 -10.44
N GLU A 139 -11.96 0.83 -10.52
CA GLU A 139 -13.08 -0.11 -10.43
C GLU A 139 -13.24 -0.58 -8.96
N THR A 140 -14.47 -0.69 -8.48
CA THR A 140 -14.76 -1.13 -7.10
C THR A 140 -14.91 -2.65 -6.96
N ASP A 141 -15.16 -3.32 -8.08
CA ASP A 141 -15.36 -4.77 -8.22
C ASP A 141 -14.20 -5.47 -8.93
N PHE A 142 -13.05 -4.79 -9.10
CA PHE A 142 -11.90 -5.36 -9.78
C PHE A 142 -11.31 -6.55 -9.03
N VAL A 143 -11.11 -7.65 -9.77
CA VAL A 143 -10.45 -8.87 -9.30
C VAL A 143 -9.22 -9.11 -10.16
N TYR A 144 -8.08 -9.36 -9.52
CA TYR A 144 -6.86 -9.74 -10.22
C TYR A 144 -7.02 -11.12 -10.88
N PRO A 145 -6.58 -11.29 -12.14
CA PRO A 145 -6.38 -12.62 -12.68
C PRO A 145 -5.26 -13.34 -11.91
N LEU A 146 -5.17 -14.66 -12.06
CA LEU A 146 -4.02 -15.38 -11.53
C LEU A 146 -2.74 -14.93 -12.24
N LEU A 147 -1.81 -14.34 -11.49
CA LEU A 147 -0.50 -13.94 -11.97
C LEU A 147 0.56 -14.93 -11.47
N THR A 148 1.36 -15.45 -12.38
CA THR A 148 2.52 -16.32 -12.06
C THR A 148 3.84 -15.55 -12.13
N TYR A 149 3.76 -14.22 -12.14
CA TYR A 149 4.91 -13.33 -12.19
C TYR A 149 4.80 -12.22 -11.13
N THR A 150 5.92 -11.61 -10.77
CA THR A 150 6.01 -10.46 -9.88
C THR A 150 6.84 -9.35 -10.51
N VAL A 151 6.47 -8.10 -10.21
CA VAL A 151 7.27 -6.90 -10.56
C VAL A 151 8.24 -6.51 -9.44
N SER A 152 8.23 -7.22 -8.31
CA SER A 152 9.10 -6.97 -7.16
C SER A 152 10.10 -8.11 -7.00
N ASP A 153 11.38 -7.81 -7.23
CA ASP A 153 12.47 -8.78 -7.08
C ASP A 153 12.55 -9.36 -5.67
N SER A 154 12.09 -8.61 -4.65
CA SER A 154 12.05 -9.08 -3.26
C SER A 154 11.20 -10.32 -3.06
N ASP A 155 10.14 -10.49 -3.86
CA ASP A 155 9.22 -11.63 -3.74
C ASP A 155 9.87 -12.94 -4.18
N LEU A 156 11.02 -12.86 -4.87
CA LEU A 156 11.80 -14.01 -5.33
C LEU A 156 12.97 -14.34 -4.39
N VAL A 157 13.19 -13.54 -3.35
CA VAL A 157 14.29 -13.72 -2.39
C VAL A 157 13.78 -14.51 -1.18
N PRO A 158 14.38 -15.67 -0.86
CA PRO A 158 13.97 -16.44 0.31
C PRO A 158 14.19 -15.63 1.59
N PRO A 159 13.28 -15.75 2.59
CA PRO A 159 13.48 -15.09 3.86
C PRO A 159 14.78 -15.57 4.51
N VAL A 160 15.66 -14.62 4.84
CA VAL A 160 16.86 -14.88 5.63
C VAL A 160 16.41 -15.14 7.07
N ARG A 161 16.84 -16.26 7.65
CA ARG A 161 16.57 -16.59 9.06
C ARG A 161 17.44 -15.79 10.00
#